data_AF-A0A396U2Q4-F1
#
_entry.id   AF-A0A396U2Q4-F1
#
_cell.length_a   1.000
_cell.length_b   1.000
_cell.length_c   1.000
_cell.angle_alpha   90.00
_cell.angle_beta   90.00
_cell.angle_gamma   90.00
#
_symmetry.space_group_name_H-M   'P 1'
#
loop_
_entity.id
_entity.type
_entity.pdbx_description
1 polymer ?
#
loop_
_entity_poly.entity_id
_entity_poly.type
_entity_poly.pdbx_seq_one_letter_code
_entity_poly.pdbx_strand_id
1 'polypeptide(L)'
;MLINTVILFIKDLLPIFVLLCLISTCIAPNRVTNKKRLYVCLSSVVGIFATFYYLPMMGELFDGMGIEIIKTLELGVVYFFLLIGCSSLLSQNTIAAHQSNLTIVGLIIFTVINASEFITFLDSYLTSRQSIKDVVAGLSIGLGICLSFSALLYLSLHWFIKKEFFIFVYIAWALFLSGQISQVVNLLQQVDILKSSGALWDSTKFVKDSSEYGHLLKTLFGYEASPSLQFILLYTASLLLFIVIFFIKSSKKHHCDNDSFLENQNVV
;
A
#
# COMPACT_ATOMS: atom_id res chain seq x y z
N MET A 1 8.83 -19.22 17.54
CA MET A 1 7.65 -19.52 16.69
C MET A 1 6.61 -18.42 16.75
N LEU A 2 6.14 -18.05 17.93
CA LEU A 2 5.20 -16.91 18.10
C LEU A 2 5.70 -15.61 17.44
N ILE A 3 6.98 -15.27 17.60
CA ILE A 3 7.58 -14.08 16.98
C ILE A 3 7.56 -14.13 15.45
N ASN A 4 7.71 -15.31 14.84
CA ASN A 4 7.67 -15.45 13.38
C ASN A 4 6.24 -15.22 12.85
N THR A 5 5.23 -15.71 13.56
CA THR A 5 3.83 -15.44 13.22
C THR A 5 3.50 -13.95 13.36
N VAL A 6 4.02 -13.28 14.39
CA VAL A 6 3.85 -11.82 14.56
C VAL A 6 4.56 -11.05 13.44
N ILE A 7 5.80 -11.42 13.09
CA ILE A 7 6.55 -10.81 11.99
C ILE A 7 5.79 -10.96 10.66
N LEU A 8 5.21 -12.14 10.41
CA LEU A 8 4.39 -12.42 9.23
C LEU A 8 3.15 -11.51 9.17
N PHE A 9 2.51 -11.21 10.30
CA PHE A 9 1.45 -10.19 10.38
C PHE A 9 1.93 -8.80 9.98
N ILE A 10 3.06 -8.37 10.55
CA ILE A 10 3.62 -7.04 10.27
C ILE A 10 4.03 -6.94 8.80
N LYS A 11 4.60 -8.00 8.24
CA LYS A 11 5.06 -8.04 6.85
C LYS A 11 3.89 -8.01 5.86
N ASP A 12 2.90 -8.89 6.04
CA ASP A 12 1.91 -9.16 5.00
C ASP A 12 0.55 -8.48 5.28
N LEU A 13 0.12 -8.33 6.54
CA LEU A 13 -1.19 -7.77 6.86
C LEU A 13 -1.17 -6.27 7.18
N LEU A 14 -0.13 -5.78 7.86
CA LEU A 14 -0.01 -4.35 8.20
C LEU A 14 -0.17 -3.41 7.00
N PRO A 15 0.38 -3.69 5.80
CA PRO A 15 0.20 -2.82 4.64
C PRO A 15 -1.28 -2.60 4.29
N ILE A 16 -2.11 -3.63 4.45
CA ILE A 16 -3.56 -3.56 4.17
C ILE A 16 -4.24 -2.60 5.17
N PHE A 17 -3.90 -2.69 6.45
CA PHE A 17 -4.42 -1.79 7.48
C PHE A 17 -4.01 -0.33 7.23
N VAL A 18 -2.74 -0.11 6.87
CA VAL A 18 -2.22 1.22 6.54
C VAL A 18 -2.95 1.82 5.34
N LEU A 19 -3.13 1.03 4.27
CA LEU A 19 -3.87 1.48 3.09
C LEU A 19 -5.34 1.77 3.41
N LEU A 20 -5.98 0.94 4.24
CA LEU A 20 -7.36 1.16 4.67
C LEU A 20 -7.50 2.47 5.46
N CYS A 21 -6.56 2.78 6.35
CA CYS A 21 -6.51 4.06 7.06
C CYS A 21 -6.38 5.24 6.09
N LEU A 22 -5.41 5.18 5.18
CA LEU A 22 -5.19 6.22 4.17
C LEU A 22 -6.46 6.47 3.34
N ILE A 23 -7.06 5.42 2.79
CA ILE A 23 -8.28 5.50 1.98
C ILE A 23 -9.47 6.00 2.80
N SER A 24 -9.68 5.49 4.00
CA SER A 24 -10.80 5.89 4.88
C SER A 24 -10.73 7.37 5.26
N THR A 25 -9.50 7.89 5.49
CA THR A 25 -9.30 9.29 5.82
C THR A 25 -9.47 10.19 4.58
N CYS A 26 -9.10 9.73 3.38
CA CYS A 26 -9.19 10.53 2.16
C CYS A 26 -10.56 10.47 1.47
N ILE A 27 -11.24 9.32 1.51
CA ILE A 27 -12.60 9.16 0.98
C ILE A 27 -13.56 9.49 2.10
N ALA A 28 -14.30 10.60 1.95
CA ALA A 28 -15.27 11.03 2.95
C ALA A 28 -16.16 9.85 3.40
N PRO A 29 -16.34 9.61 4.71
CA PRO A 29 -17.05 8.44 5.23
C PRO A 29 -18.49 8.33 4.72
N ASN A 30 -19.08 9.45 4.29
CA ASN A 30 -20.44 9.49 3.74
C ASN A 30 -20.55 9.10 2.25
N ARG A 31 -19.43 8.90 1.54
CA ARG A 31 -19.40 8.50 0.11
C ARG A 31 -19.39 7.00 -0.10
N VAL A 32 -18.88 6.23 0.87
CA VAL A 32 -18.82 4.77 0.76
C VAL A 32 -20.05 4.18 1.41
N THR A 33 -21.08 3.91 0.60
CA THR A 33 -22.29 3.23 1.06
C THR A 33 -21.95 1.89 1.72
N ASN A 34 -22.71 1.48 2.74
CA ASN A 34 -22.56 0.17 3.38
C ASN A 34 -22.56 -1.00 2.37
N LYS A 35 -23.34 -0.89 1.29
CA LYS A 35 -23.33 -1.85 0.17
C LYS A 35 -21.96 -1.96 -0.52
N LYS A 36 -21.28 -0.83 -0.77
CA LYS A 36 -19.94 -0.81 -1.35
C LYS A 36 -18.92 -1.45 -0.40
N ARG A 37 -18.96 -1.13 0.90
CA ARG A 37 -18.09 -1.76 1.90
C ARG A 37 -18.27 -3.28 1.94
N LEU A 38 -19.51 -3.76 1.91
CA LEU A 38 -19.81 -5.19 1.85
C LEU A 38 -19.27 -5.82 0.56
N TYR A 39 -19.45 -5.16 -0.58
CA TYR A 39 -18.91 -5.61 -1.87
C TYR A 39 -17.39 -5.72 -1.85
N VAL A 40 -16.68 -4.72 -1.30
CA VAL A 40 -15.22 -4.79 -1.13
C VAL A 40 -14.83 -6.00 -0.28
N CYS A 41 -15.48 -6.19 0.86
CA CYS A 41 -15.19 -7.33 1.74
C CYS A 41 -15.39 -8.68 1.04
N LEU A 42 -16.56 -8.88 0.40
CA LEU A 42 -16.87 -10.11 -0.32
C LEU A 42 -15.92 -10.35 -1.50
N SER A 43 -15.66 -9.32 -2.31
CA SER A 43 -14.75 -9.43 -3.46
C SER A 43 -13.33 -9.75 -3.03
N SER A 44 -12.84 -9.14 -1.95
CA SER A 44 -11.51 -9.46 -1.40
C SER A 44 -11.45 -10.90 -0.89
N VAL A 45 -12.45 -11.36 -0.13
CA VAL A 45 -12.48 -12.75 0.37
C VAL A 45 -12.45 -13.74 -0.79
N VAL A 46 -13.30 -13.55 -1.80
CA VAL A 46 -13.33 -14.42 -2.99
C VAL A 46 -11.99 -14.39 -3.73
N GLY A 47 -11.41 -13.21 -3.94
CA GLY A 47 -10.11 -13.05 -4.61
C GLY A 47 -8.95 -13.71 -3.86
N ILE A 48 -8.93 -13.62 -2.53
CA ILE A 48 -7.91 -14.25 -1.69
C ILE A 48 -7.95 -15.77 -1.86
N PHE A 49 -9.13 -16.38 -1.72
CA PHE A 49 -9.28 -17.83 -1.87
C PHE A 49 -9.01 -18.30 -3.30
N ALA A 50 -9.42 -17.51 -4.30
CA ALA A 50 -9.11 -17.81 -5.70
C ALA A 50 -7.60 -17.80 -5.94
N THR A 51 -6.89 -16.77 -5.49
CA THR A 51 -5.42 -16.66 -5.67
C THR A 51 -4.70 -17.79 -4.96
N PHE A 52 -5.11 -18.13 -3.73
CA PHE A 52 -4.55 -19.27 -2.99
C PHE A 52 -4.77 -20.59 -3.72
N TYR A 53 -5.96 -20.81 -4.29
CA TYR A 53 -6.28 -22.03 -5.04
C TYR A 53 -5.48 -22.17 -6.33
N TYR A 54 -5.33 -21.08 -7.09
CA TYR A 54 -4.60 -21.07 -8.37
C TYR A 54 -3.08 -20.90 -8.20
N LEU A 55 -2.57 -20.75 -6.97
CA LEU A 55 -1.16 -20.50 -6.70
C LEU A 55 -0.20 -21.51 -7.39
N PRO A 56 -0.45 -22.85 -7.37
CA PRO A 56 0.44 -23.80 -8.04
C PRO A 56 0.49 -23.58 -9.57
N MET A 57 -0.68 -23.36 -10.18
CA MET A 57 -0.79 -23.09 -11.62
C MET A 57 -0.10 -21.77 -11.99
N MET A 58 -0.25 -20.73 -11.16
CA MET A 58 0.41 -19.44 -11.37
C MET A 58 1.94 -19.56 -11.26
N GLY A 59 2.44 -20.44 -10.39
CA GLY A 59 3.87 -20.71 -10.24
C GLY A 59 4.51 -21.40 -11.44
N GLU A 60 3.78 -22.27 -12.13
CA GLU A 60 4.31 -22.98 -13.31
C GLU A 60 4.36 -22.12 -14.58
N LEU A 61 3.69 -20.96 -14.59
CA LEU A 61 3.73 -20.03 -15.72
C LEU A 61 5.13 -19.43 -15.87
N PHE A 62 5.47 -19.03 -17.12
CA PHE A 62 6.73 -18.37 -17.45
C PHE A 62 7.97 -19.12 -16.93
N ASP A 63 8.05 -20.43 -17.18
CA ASP A 63 9.17 -21.29 -16.78
C ASP A 63 9.48 -21.24 -15.28
N GLY A 64 8.46 -21.06 -14.43
CA GLY A 64 8.61 -20.99 -12.97
C GLY A 64 8.64 -19.58 -12.39
N MET A 65 8.50 -18.53 -13.21
CA MET A 65 8.56 -17.12 -12.79
C MET A 65 7.18 -16.44 -12.66
N GLY A 66 6.10 -17.21 -12.78
CA GLY A 66 4.77 -16.65 -12.95
C GLY A 66 4.24 -15.89 -11.73
N ILE A 67 4.60 -16.28 -10.51
CA ILE A 67 4.17 -15.57 -9.28
C ILE A 67 4.75 -14.15 -9.24
N GLU A 68 6.04 -14.00 -9.49
CA GLU A 68 6.76 -12.72 -9.42
C GLU A 68 6.29 -11.77 -10.53
N ILE A 69 6.06 -12.30 -11.74
CA ILE A 69 5.55 -11.52 -12.88
C ILE A 69 4.11 -11.07 -12.62
N ILE A 70 3.22 -11.96 -12.17
CA ILE A 70 1.82 -11.60 -11.91
C ILE A 70 1.74 -10.58 -10.77
N LYS A 71 2.45 -10.81 -9.65
CA LYS A 71 2.50 -9.85 -8.54
C LYS A 71 3.03 -8.48 -8.98
N THR A 72 4.03 -8.46 -9.84
CA THR A 72 4.57 -7.21 -10.41
C THR A 72 3.50 -6.44 -11.19
N LEU A 73 2.77 -7.13 -12.07
CA LEU A 73 1.71 -6.52 -12.87
C LEU A 73 0.57 -6.00 -11.98
N GLU A 74 0.11 -6.82 -11.03
CA GLU A 74 -0.97 -6.43 -10.11
C GLU A 74 -0.56 -5.22 -9.25
N LEU A 75 0.66 -5.20 -8.73
CA LEU A 75 1.16 -4.09 -7.92
C LEU A 75 1.34 -2.81 -8.75
N GLY A 76 1.73 -2.92 -10.03
CA GLY A 76 1.74 -1.80 -10.97
C GLY A 76 0.34 -1.23 -11.23
N VAL A 77 -0.68 -2.08 -11.41
CA VAL A 77 -2.08 -1.67 -11.56
C VAL A 77 -2.58 -0.98 -10.29
N VAL A 78 -2.30 -1.55 -9.12
CA VAL A 78 -2.64 -0.97 -7.82
C VAL A 78 -2.02 0.42 -7.67
N TYR A 79 -0.73 0.57 -7.98
CA TYR A 79 -0.02 1.84 -7.90
C TYR A 79 -0.73 2.90 -8.74
N PHE A 80 -1.04 2.60 -10.00
CA PHE A 80 -1.72 3.53 -10.90
C PHE A 80 -3.12 3.93 -10.41
N PHE A 81 -3.93 2.98 -9.94
CA PHE A 81 -5.27 3.28 -9.42
C PHE A 81 -5.24 4.12 -8.14
N LEU A 82 -4.32 3.81 -7.21
CA LEU A 82 -4.19 4.56 -5.96
C LEU A 82 -3.53 5.93 -6.17
N LEU A 83 -2.70 6.09 -7.21
CA LEU A 83 -2.16 7.37 -7.64
C LEU A 83 -3.26 8.32 -8.14
N ILE A 84 -4.15 7.82 -9.00
CA ILE A 84 -5.35 8.57 -9.45
C ILE A 84 -6.20 8.97 -8.24
N GLY A 85 -6.39 8.04 -7.31
CA GLY A 85 -7.06 8.28 -6.03
C GLY A 85 -6.45 9.41 -5.22
N CYS A 86 -5.14 9.37 -5.00
CA CYS A 86 -4.42 10.37 -4.23
C CYS A 86 -4.56 11.78 -4.84
N SER A 87 -4.61 11.86 -6.17
CA SER A 87 -4.77 13.12 -6.88
C SER A 87 -6.05 13.88 -6.51
N SER A 88 -7.10 13.21 -6.03
CA SER A 88 -8.35 13.88 -5.63
C SER A 88 -8.19 14.66 -4.33
N LEU A 89 -7.28 14.26 -3.44
CA LEU A 89 -7.00 14.94 -2.17
C LEU A 89 -6.57 16.39 -2.39
N LEU A 90 -5.86 16.66 -3.49
CA LEU A 90 -5.30 17.99 -3.79
C LEU A 90 -6.30 18.95 -4.41
N SER A 91 -7.29 18.43 -5.13
CA SER A 91 -8.20 19.30 -5.87
C SER A 91 -9.23 19.95 -4.96
N GLN A 92 -9.39 19.49 -3.70
CA GLN A 92 -10.49 19.80 -2.77
C GLN A 92 -11.92 19.63 -3.35
N ASN A 93 -12.03 19.30 -4.64
CA ASN A 93 -13.24 18.98 -5.32
C ASN A 93 -13.76 17.63 -4.84
N THR A 94 -15.08 17.52 -4.89
CA THR A 94 -15.75 16.25 -4.65
C THR A 94 -15.12 15.13 -5.49
N ILE A 95 -14.73 14.03 -4.83
CA ILE A 95 -14.19 12.85 -5.51
C ILE A 95 -15.21 12.40 -6.56
N ALA A 96 -14.80 12.39 -7.83
CA ALA A 96 -15.63 11.89 -8.92
C ALA A 96 -15.93 10.40 -8.69
N ALA A 97 -17.15 9.96 -9.00
CA ALA A 97 -17.56 8.58 -8.79
C ALA A 97 -16.60 7.56 -9.43
N HIS A 98 -16.03 7.91 -10.59
CA HIS A 98 -15.04 7.09 -11.29
C HIS A 98 -13.74 6.93 -10.50
N GLN A 99 -13.18 8.02 -9.95
CA GLN A 99 -11.94 7.98 -9.15
C GLN A 99 -12.13 7.16 -7.86
N SER A 100 -13.28 7.30 -7.20
CA SER A 100 -13.62 6.48 -6.02
C SER A 100 -13.76 5.00 -6.35
N ASN A 101 -14.23 4.65 -7.54
CA ASN A 101 -14.33 3.25 -7.94
C ASN A 101 -12.94 2.68 -8.25
N LEU A 102 -12.06 3.43 -8.92
CA LEU A 102 -10.67 3.01 -9.19
C LEU A 102 -9.89 2.75 -7.89
N THR A 103 -10.02 3.63 -6.89
CA THR A 103 -9.36 3.40 -5.58
C THR A 103 -9.89 2.18 -4.86
N ILE A 104 -11.20 1.91 -4.96
CA ILE A 104 -11.81 0.70 -4.42
C ILE A 104 -11.24 -0.54 -5.11
N VAL A 105 -11.13 -0.54 -6.43
CA VAL A 105 -10.54 -1.67 -7.17
C VAL A 105 -9.07 -1.85 -6.78
N GLY A 106 -8.29 -0.77 -6.69
CA GLY A 106 -6.90 -0.82 -6.22
C GLY A 106 -6.78 -1.38 -4.80
N LEU A 107 -7.67 -1.01 -3.88
CA LEU A 107 -7.73 -1.56 -2.53
C LEU A 107 -8.03 -3.07 -2.54
N ILE A 108 -8.99 -3.52 -3.36
CA ILE A 108 -9.33 -4.94 -3.48
C ILE A 108 -8.11 -5.73 -3.95
N ILE A 109 -7.49 -5.33 -5.06
CA ILE A 109 -6.32 -6.02 -5.61
C ILE A 109 -5.18 -6.05 -4.58
N PHE A 110 -4.85 -4.90 -3.97
CA PHE A 110 -3.80 -4.84 -2.95
C PHE A 110 -4.07 -5.73 -1.74
N THR A 111 -5.32 -5.79 -1.30
CA THR A 111 -5.75 -6.68 -0.20
C THR A 111 -5.56 -8.14 -0.59
N VAL A 112 -5.95 -8.50 -1.81
CA VAL A 112 -5.85 -9.87 -2.33
C VAL A 112 -4.39 -10.32 -2.42
N ILE A 113 -3.48 -9.50 -2.96
CA ILE A 113 -2.05 -9.81 -3.05
C ILE A 113 -1.48 -10.13 -1.66
N ASN A 114 -1.64 -9.19 -0.73
CA ASN A 114 -1.02 -9.27 0.59
C ASN A 114 -1.64 -10.37 1.47
N ALA A 115 -2.98 -10.50 1.46
CA ALA A 115 -3.65 -11.50 2.28
C ALA A 115 -3.52 -12.93 1.71
N SER A 116 -3.38 -13.11 0.39
CA SER A 116 -3.10 -14.43 -0.18
C SER A 116 -1.69 -14.92 0.17
N GLU A 117 -0.70 -14.02 0.19
CA GLU A 117 0.65 -14.33 0.68
C GLU A 117 0.63 -14.72 2.16
N PHE A 118 -0.08 -13.95 2.99
CA PHE A 118 -0.30 -14.28 4.40
C PHE A 118 -0.88 -15.68 4.60
N ILE A 119 -1.95 -16.05 3.87
CA ILE A 119 -2.59 -17.36 3.99
C ILE A 119 -1.65 -18.47 3.52
N THR A 120 -0.89 -18.25 2.45
CA THR A 120 0.08 -19.23 1.92
C THR A 120 1.16 -19.55 2.96
N PHE A 121 1.71 -18.52 3.61
CA PHE A 121 2.66 -18.75 4.68
C PHE A 121 2.00 -19.38 5.91
N LEU A 122 0.79 -18.95 6.28
CA LEU A 122 0.06 -19.53 7.43
C LEU A 122 -0.20 -21.04 7.23
N ASP A 123 -0.59 -21.45 6.02
CA ASP A 123 -0.79 -22.86 5.66
C ASP A 123 0.50 -23.70 5.82
N SER A 124 1.63 -23.14 5.37
CA SER A 124 2.95 -23.76 5.56
C SER A 124 3.29 -23.95 7.04
N TYR A 125 2.96 -22.97 7.88
CA TYR A 125 3.15 -23.04 9.34
C TYR A 125 2.28 -24.12 9.98
N LEU A 126 0.99 -24.21 9.61
CA LEU A 126 0.06 -25.21 10.12
C LEU A 126 0.48 -26.65 9.75
N THR A 127 1.00 -26.84 8.54
CA THR A 127 1.44 -28.15 8.05
C THR A 127 2.73 -28.64 8.74
N SER A 128 3.58 -27.73 9.20
CA SER A 128 4.89 -28.05 9.81
C SER A 128 4.87 -28.66 11.23
N ARG A 129 3.73 -29.26 11.66
CA ARG A 129 3.50 -29.88 12.99
C ARG A 129 3.82 -28.97 14.20
N GLN A 130 3.64 -27.67 14.03
CA GLN A 130 3.80 -26.72 15.13
C GLN A 130 2.62 -26.78 16.10
N SER A 131 2.84 -26.37 17.34
CA SER A 131 1.76 -26.21 18.32
C SER A 131 0.76 -25.18 17.81
N ILE A 132 -0.46 -25.62 17.48
CA ILE A 132 -1.57 -24.75 17.06
C ILE A 132 -1.80 -23.62 18.07
N LYS A 133 -1.56 -23.87 19.36
CA LYS A 133 -1.69 -22.87 20.43
C LYS A 133 -0.73 -21.69 20.22
N ASP A 134 0.50 -21.95 19.78
CA ASP A 134 1.51 -20.91 19.57
C ASP A 134 1.18 -20.08 18.32
N VAL A 135 0.62 -20.74 17.29
CA VAL A 135 0.12 -20.06 16.09
C VAL A 135 -1.04 -19.14 16.47
N VAL A 136 -2.07 -19.63 17.18
CA VAL A 136 -3.23 -18.82 17.59
C VAL A 136 -2.82 -17.64 18.47
N ALA A 137 -1.90 -17.85 19.41
CA ALA A 137 -1.37 -16.78 20.24
C ALA A 137 -0.64 -15.71 19.39
N GLY A 138 0.19 -16.15 18.43
CA GLY A 138 0.86 -15.27 17.48
C GLY A 138 -0.12 -14.49 16.59
N LEU A 139 -1.19 -15.14 16.10
CA LEU A 139 -2.25 -14.49 15.32
C LEU A 139 -2.96 -13.41 16.14
N SER A 140 -3.31 -13.71 17.40
CA SER A 140 -3.99 -12.76 18.29
C SER A 140 -3.13 -11.53 18.60
N ILE A 141 -1.85 -11.74 18.90
CA ILE A 141 -0.89 -10.65 19.18
C ILE A 141 -0.65 -9.82 17.91
N GLY A 142 -0.41 -10.46 16.76
CA GLY A 142 -0.20 -9.78 15.49
C GLY A 142 -1.39 -8.92 15.07
N LEU A 143 -2.62 -9.44 15.21
CA LEU A 143 -3.86 -8.68 15.00
C LEU A 143 -3.96 -7.49 15.95
N GLY A 144 -3.68 -7.69 17.23
CA GLY A 144 -3.70 -6.62 18.23
C GLY A 144 -2.75 -5.47 17.89
N ILE A 145 -1.53 -5.79 17.45
CA ILE A 145 -0.53 -4.81 17.03
C ILE A 145 -1.00 -4.05 15.79
N CYS A 146 -1.48 -4.76 14.77
CA CYS A 146 -1.97 -4.12 13.53
C CYS A 146 -3.17 -3.21 13.80
N LEU A 147 -4.14 -3.66 14.60
CA LEU A 147 -5.31 -2.87 14.97
C LEU A 147 -4.93 -1.64 15.78
N SER A 148 -4.08 -1.80 16.80
CA SER A 148 -3.59 -0.68 17.61
C SER A 148 -2.85 0.34 16.76
N PHE A 149 -1.89 -0.10 15.94
CA PHE A 149 -1.14 0.78 15.05
C PHE A 149 -2.04 1.51 14.05
N SER A 150 -2.98 0.79 13.42
CA SER A 150 -3.93 1.36 12.46
C SER A 150 -4.86 2.40 13.11
N ALA A 151 -5.29 2.17 14.36
CA ALA A 151 -6.10 3.11 15.11
C ALA A 151 -5.33 4.41 15.41
N LEU A 152 -4.07 4.31 15.85
CA LEU A 152 -3.21 5.48 16.06
C LEU A 152 -3.00 6.23 14.75
N LEU A 153 -2.65 5.52 13.67
CA LEU A 153 -2.42 6.12 12.35
C LEU A 153 -3.67 6.84 11.84
N TYR A 154 -4.84 6.21 11.94
CA TYR A 154 -6.12 6.81 11.55
C TYR A 154 -6.40 8.10 12.32
N LEU A 155 -6.21 8.09 13.65
CA LEU A 155 -6.40 9.29 14.47
C LEU A 155 -5.43 10.40 14.09
N SER A 156 -4.15 10.08 13.85
CA SER A 156 -3.15 11.05 13.40
C SER A 156 -3.49 11.66 12.04
N LEU A 157 -3.83 10.84 11.04
CA LEU A 157 -4.21 11.29 9.71
C LEU A 157 -5.48 12.15 9.76
N HIS A 158 -6.48 11.75 10.54
CA HIS A 158 -7.71 12.50 10.71
C HIS A 158 -7.48 13.84 11.42
N TRP A 159 -6.57 13.87 12.40
CA TRP A 159 -6.15 15.11 13.05
C TRP A 159 -5.47 16.07 12.06
N PHE A 160 -4.59 15.56 11.19
CA PHE A 160 -3.97 16.39 10.15
C PHE A 160 -4.99 16.98 9.18
N ILE A 161 -6.00 16.20 8.73
CA ILE A 161 -7.07 16.72 7.88
C ILE A 161 -7.87 17.82 8.58
N LYS A 162 -8.24 17.61 9.86
CA LYS A 162 -8.99 18.61 10.64
C LYS A 162 -8.22 19.92 10.86
N LYS A 163 -6.89 19.86 10.88
CA LYS A 163 -6.00 21.02 10.99
C LYS A 163 -5.60 21.60 9.64
N GLU A 164 -6.24 21.15 8.56
CA GLU A 164 -5.97 21.55 7.17
C GLU A 164 -4.53 21.26 6.70
N PHE A 165 -3.83 20.36 7.39
CA PHE A 165 -2.49 19.91 7.02
C PHE A 165 -2.53 18.75 6.02
N PHE A 166 -3.23 18.95 4.91
CA PHE A 166 -3.41 17.94 3.86
C PHE A 166 -2.09 17.47 3.24
N ILE A 167 -1.05 18.30 3.28
CA ILE A 167 0.26 17.96 2.74
C ILE A 167 0.92 16.79 3.49
N PHE A 168 0.72 16.65 4.81
CA PHE A 168 1.27 15.50 5.55
C PHE A 168 0.56 14.19 5.19
N VAL A 169 -0.75 14.24 4.97
CA VAL A 169 -1.52 13.08 4.50
C VAL A 169 -1.08 12.67 3.10
N TYR A 170 -0.84 13.66 2.23
CA TYR A 170 -0.32 13.42 0.89
C TYR A 170 1.08 12.81 0.90
N ILE A 171 1.99 13.34 1.73
CA ILE A 171 3.34 12.81 1.90
C ILE A 171 3.29 11.37 2.44
N ALA A 172 2.46 11.10 3.44
CA ALA A 172 2.31 9.75 3.98
C ALA A 172 1.82 8.77 2.91
N TRP A 173 0.86 9.17 2.09
CA TRP A 173 0.37 8.37 0.96
C TRP A 173 1.46 8.14 -0.09
N ALA A 174 2.21 9.19 -0.45
CA ALA A 174 3.28 9.13 -1.44
C ALA A 174 4.43 8.22 -1.00
N LEU A 175 4.85 8.32 0.27
CA LEU A 175 5.88 7.46 0.85
C LEU A 175 5.43 6.00 0.90
N PHE A 176 4.19 5.75 1.35
CA PHE A 176 3.62 4.41 1.38
C PHE A 176 3.61 3.77 -0.02
N LEU A 177 3.02 4.44 -1.01
CA LEU A 177 2.93 3.89 -2.37
C LEU A 177 4.26 3.76 -3.08
N SER A 178 5.16 4.73 -2.90
CA SER A 178 6.52 4.66 -3.47
C SER A 178 7.29 3.50 -2.85
N GLY A 179 7.10 3.24 -1.56
CA GLY A 179 7.67 2.08 -0.89
C GLY A 179 7.12 0.76 -1.44
N GLN A 180 5.81 0.64 -1.58
CA GLN A 180 5.18 -0.57 -2.11
C GLN A 180 5.61 -0.87 -3.55
N ILE A 181 5.55 0.11 -4.47
CA ILE A 181 5.92 -0.13 -5.87
C ILE A 181 7.41 -0.47 -6.04
N SER A 182 8.29 0.06 -5.17
CA SER A 182 9.72 -0.22 -5.26
C SER A 182 10.06 -1.68 -4.94
N GLN A 183 9.21 -2.38 -4.19
CA GLN A 183 9.40 -3.80 -3.89
C GLN A 183 9.28 -4.69 -5.14
N VAL A 184 8.67 -4.20 -6.23
CA VAL A 184 8.67 -4.87 -7.54
C VAL A 184 10.08 -5.17 -8.03
N VAL A 185 11.04 -4.29 -7.74
CA VAL A 185 12.44 -4.50 -8.13
C VAL A 185 12.98 -5.79 -7.52
N ASN A 186 12.64 -6.06 -6.26
CA ASN A 186 13.08 -7.27 -5.57
C ASN A 186 12.43 -8.53 -6.18
N LEU A 187 11.17 -8.45 -6.61
CA LEU A 187 10.51 -9.54 -7.33
C LEU A 187 11.19 -9.81 -8.69
N LEU A 188 11.50 -8.77 -9.46
CA LEU A 188 12.15 -8.91 -10.77
C LEU A 188 13.60 -9.35 -10.67
N GLN A 189 14.30 -9.01 -9.59
CA GLN A 189 15.65 -9.49 -9.31
C GLN A 189 15.63 -10.97 -8.89
N GLN A 190 14.58 -11.45 -8.20
CA GLN A 190 14.47 -12.87 -7.82
C GLN A 190 14.35 -13.80 -9.04
N VAL A 191 13.75 -13.33 -10.12
CA VAL A 191 13.59 -14.08 -11.37
C VAL A 191 14.59 -13.67 -12.46
N ASP A 192 15.69 -13.01 -12.07
CA ASP A 192 16.79 -12.58 -12.95
C ASP A 192 16.38 -11.72 -14.18
N ILE A 193 15.15 -11.18 -14.20
CA ILE A 193 14.69 -10.23 -15.22
C ILE A 193 15.46 -8.90 -15.08
N LEU A 194 15.70 -8.47 -13.84
CA LEU A 194 16.56 -7.33 -13.52
C LEU A 194 17.88 -7.81 -12.92
N LYS A 195 19.00 -7.39 -13.49
CA LYS A 195 20.32 -7.64 -12.89
C LYS A 195 20.46 -6.84 -11.59
N SER A 196 20.78 -7.51 -10.49
CA SER A 196 21.09 -6.81 -9.24
C SER A 196 22.39 -6.02 -9.38
N SER A 197 22.34 -4.72 -9.07
CA SER A 197 23.52 -3.84 -9.09
C SER A 197 24.42 -3.99 -7.85
N GLY A 198 24.06 -4.89 -6.92
CA GLY A 198 24.58 -4.87 -5.54
C GLY A 198 23.91 -3.77 -4.71
N ALA A 199 24.05 -3.88 -3.39
CA ALA A 199 23.54 -2.92 -2.42
C ALA A 199 24.36 -1.63 -2.46
N LEU A 200 23.68 -0.48 -2.49
CA LEU A 200 24.35 0.83 -2.49
C LEU A 200 24.90 1.22 -1.12
N TRP A 201 24.21 0.81 -0.06
CA TRP A 201 24.66 0.91 1.32
C TRP A 201 24.12 -0.28 2.12
N ASP A 202 24.63 -0.43 3.34
CA ASP A 202 24.13 -1.42 4.30
C ASP A 202 23.82 -0.72 5.63
N SER A 203 22.54 -0.67 5.97
CA SER A 203 22.02 -0.11 7.23
C SER A 203 21.55 -1.17 8.23
N THR A 204 21.88 -2.44 7.99
CA THR A 204 21.51 -3.61 8.81
C THR A 204 22.01 -3.50 10.25
N LYS A 205 23.08 -2.72 10.50
CA LYS A 205 23.58 -2.44 11.85
C LYS A 205 22.62 -1.60 12.70
N PHE A 206 21.78 -0.77 12.08
CA PHE A 206 20.80 0.08 12.77
C PHE A 206 19.45 -0.60 12.85
N VAL A 207 18.89 -0.99 11.70
CA VAL A 207 17.63 -1.72 11.60
C VAL A 207 17.81 -2.85 10.61
N LYS A 208 17.56 -4.08 11.08
CA LYS A 208 17.62 -5.27 10.20
C LYS A 208 16.32 -5.38 9.42
N ASP A 209 16.40 -5.74 8.14
CA ASP A 209 15.20 -6.01 7.33
C ASP A 209 14.32 -7.13 7.91
N SER A 210 14.93 -8.11 8.57
CA SER A 210 14.23 -9.23 9.21
C SER A 210 13.66 -8.89 10.60
N SER A 211 13.87 -7.67 11.10
CA SER A 211 13.34 -7.26 12.41
C SER A 211 11.90 -6.75 12.30
N GLU A 212 11.19 -6.76 13.42
CA GLU A 212 9.80 -6.26 13.49
C GLU A 212 9.73 -4.79 13.05
N TYR A 213 10.71 -3.98 13.48
CA TYR A 213 10.84 -2.58 13.09
C TYR A 213 11.19 -2.42 11.60
N GLY A 214 12.03 -3.30 11.05
CA GLY A 214 12.36 -3.33 9.62
C GLY A 214 11.11 -3.50 8.77
N HIS A 215 10.26 -4.48 9.10
CA HIS A 215 8.99 -4.70 8.40
C HIS A 215 7.99 -3.54 8.55
N LEU A 216 7.95 -2.91 9.72
CA LEU A 216 7.12 -1.73 9.95
C LEU A 216 7.58 -0.54 9.08
N LEU A 217 8.87 -0.21 9.10
CA LEU A 217 9.43 0.86 8.28
C LEU A 217 9.33 0.56 6.78
N LYS A 218 9.50 -0.71 6.39
CA LYS A 218 9.28 -1.18 5.03
C LYS A 218 7.85 -0.96 4.58
N THR A 219 6.88 -1.22 5.46
CA THR A 219 5.46 -1.01 5.17
C THR A 219 5.12 0.48 5.03
N LEU A 220 5.61 1.33 5.94
CA LEU A 220 5.25 2.75 5.97
C LEU A 220 5.98 3.59 4.92
N PHE A 221 7.27 3.35 4.76
CA PHE A 221 8.17 4.22 4.01
C PHE A 221 8.92 3.49 2.90
N GLY A 222 8.72 2.18 2.71
CA GLY A 222 9.53 1.42 1.76
C GLY A 222 10.99 1.28 2.19
N TYR A 223 11.25 1.27 3.51
CA TYR A 223 12.60 1.02 4.00
C TYR A 223 13.13 -0.35 3.56
N GLU A 224 14.38 -0.35 3.12
CA GLU A 224 15.18 -1.54 2.82
C GLU A 224 16.59 -1.29 3.38
N ALA A 225 17.13 -2.25 4.13
CA ALA A 225 18.39 -2.07 4.82
C ALA A 225 19.56 -2.01 3.83
N SER A 226 19.45 -2.77 2.74
CA SER A 226 20.48 -2.90 1.69
C SER A 226 19.91 -2.68 0.28
N PRO A 227 19.45 -1.46 -0.05
CA PRO A 227 18.72 -1.23 -1.29
C PRO A 227 19.64 -1.27 -2.51
N SER A 228 19.13 -1.87 -3.58
CA SER A 228 19.76 -1.84 -4.90
C SER A 228 19.59 -0.49 -5.59
N LEU A 229 20.41 -0.22 -6.60
CA LEU A 229 20.30 1.01 -7.39
C LEU A 229 18.94 1.11 -8.08
N GLN A 230 18.45 0.00 -8.63
CA GLN A 230 17.14 -0.02 -9.30
C GLN A 230 16.00 0.27 -8.32
N PHE A 231 16.10 -0.21 -7.07
CA PHE A 231 15.12 0.10 -6.03
C PHE A 231 15.03 1.60 -5.78
N ILE A 232 16.17 2.27 -5.59
CA ILE A 232 16.20 3.72 -5.34
C ILE A 232 15.70 4.50 -6.55
N LEU A 233 16.09 4.11 -7.77
CA LEU A 233 15.60 4.78 -8.98
C LEU A 233 14.07 4.70 -9.07
N LEU A 234 13.48 3.52 -8.84
CA LEU A 234 12.02 3.38 -8.89
C LEU A 234 11.33 4.14 -7.75
N TYR A 235 11.90 4.09 -6.54
CA TYR A 235 11.40 4.81 -5.38
C TYR A 235 11.39 6.33 -5.59
N THR A 236 12.52 6.87 -6.05
CA THR A 236 12.67 8.30 -6.33
C THR A 236 11.84 8.75 -7.52
N ALA A 237 11.76 7.96 -8.60
CA ALA A 237 10.89 8.24 -9.74
C ALA A 237 9.41 8.29 -9.33
N SER A 238 8.97 7.34 -8.50
CA SER A 238 7.62 7.35 -7.94
C SER A 238 7.36 8.61 -7.11
N LEU A 239 8.27 8.96 -6.18
CA LEU A 239 8.11 10.17 -5.37
C LEU A 239 8.09 11.45 -6.22
N LEU A 240 8.96 11.56 -7.23
CA LEU A 240 8.95 12.69 -8.15
C LEU A 240 7.61 12.80 -8.88
N LEU A 241 7.01 11.67 -9.27
CA LEU A 241 5.71 11.66 -9.92
C LEU A 241 4.60 12.18 -9.01
N PHE A 242 4.59 11.83 -7.70
CA PHE A 242 3.71 12.47 -6.72
C PHE A 242 3.98 13.98 -6.62
N ILE A 243 5.24 14.39 -6.49
CA ILE A 243 5.60 15.82 -6.40
C ILE A 243 5.13 16.61 -7.64
N VAL A 244 5.32 16.07 -8.83
CA VAL A 244 4.87 16.69 -10.09
C VAL A 244 3.34 16.82 -10.11
N ILE A 245 2.60 15.76 -9.77
CA ILE A 245 1.13 15.81 -9.65
C ILE A 245 0.71 16.88 -8.62
N PHE A 246 1.48 17.01 -7.54
CA PHE A 246 1.22 18.00 -6.52
C PHE A 246 1.29 19.43 -7.04
N PHE A 247 2.39 19.77 -7.71
CA PHE A 247 2.56 21.10 -8.28
C PHE A 247 1.56 21.39 -9.41
N ILE A 248 1.28 20.42 -10.30
CA ILE A 248 0.31 20.61 -11.39
C ILE A 248 -1.09 20.93 -10.84
N LYS A 249 -1.56 20.18 -9.84
CA LYS A 249 -2.89 20.42 -9.27
C LYS A 249 -2.96 21.65 -8.38
N SER A 250 -1.90 21.93 -7.62
CA SER A 250 -1.81 23.15 -6.80
C SER A 250 -1.82 24.42 -7.65
N SER A 251 -1.09 24.43 -8.78
CA SER A 251 -1.07 25.55 -9.72
C SER A 251 -2.44 25.79 -10.37
N LYS A 252 -3.16 24.72 -10.75
CA LYS A 252 -4.50 24.84 -11.34
C LYS A 252 -5.53 25.43 -10.37
N LYS A 253 -5.39 25.16 -9.06
CA LYS A 253 -6.24 25.77 -8.03
C LYS A 253 -6.04 27.29 -7.97
N HIS A 254 -4.79 27.75 -7.94
CA HIS A 254 -4.48 29.18 -7.90
C HIS A 254 -4.98 29.96 -9.13
N HIS A 255 -4.95 29.36 -10.32
CA HIS A 255 -5.47 30.01 -11.53
C HIS A 255 -6.99 30.18 -11.50
N CYS A 256 -7.72 29.15 -11.04
CA CYS A 256 -9.19 29.19 -10.96
C CYS A 256 -9.70 30.21 -9.94
N ASP A 257 -9.02 30.35 -8.79
CA ASP A 257 -9.37 31.37 -7.79
C ASP A 257 -9.17 32.80 -8.34
N ASN A 258 -8.10 33.03 -9.11
CA ASN A 258 -7.81 34.34 -9.70
C ASN A 258 -8.83 34.77 -10.77
N ASP A 259 -9.28 33.85 -11.62
CA ASP A 259 -10.28 34.15 -12.65
C ASP A 259 -11.63 34.50 -12.03
N SER A 260 -12.04 33.79 -10.96
CA SER A 260 -13.29 34.09 -10.23
C SER A 260 -13.25 35.43 -9.49
N PHE A 261 -12.06 35.88 -9.10
CA PHE A 261 -11.88 37.18 -8.44
C PHE A 261 -11.98 38.33 -9.46
N LEU A 262 -11.42 38.14 -10.65
CA LEU A 262 -11.51 39.11 -11.76
C LEU A 262 -12.95 39.20 -12.32
N GLU A 263 -13.68 38.08 -12.40
CA GLU A 263 -15.08 38.08 -12.86
C GLU A 263 -15.99 38.83 -11.88
N ASN A 264 -15.79 38.69 -10.57
CA ASN A 264 -16.56 39.45 -9.57
C ASN A 264 -16.24 40.96 -9.54
N GLN A 265 -15.03 41.37 -9.92
CA GLN A 265 -14.69 42.80 -10.00
C GLN A 265 -15.28 43.50 -11.24
N ASN A 266 -15.57 42.76 -12.32
CA ASN A 266 -16.14 43.33 -13.54
C ASN A 266 -17.67 43.45 -13.53
N VAL A 267 -18.34 43.00 -12.46
CA VAL A 267 -19.81 43.03 -12.29
C VAL A 267 -20.27 44.18 -11.38
N VAL A 268 -19.36 45.05 -10.92
CA VAL A 268 -19.66 46.24 -10.11
C VAL A 268 -19.58 47.52 -10.93
#